data_AF-A0A6P5YAA5-F1
#
_entry.id   AF-A0A6P5YAA5-F1
#
_cell.length_a   1.000
_cell.length_b   1.000
_cell.length_c   1.000
_cell.angle_alpha   90.00
_cell.angle_beta   90.00
_cell.angle_gamma   90.00
#
_symmetry.space_group_name_H-M   'P 1'
#
loop_
_entity.id
_entity.type
_entity.pdbx_description
1 polymer ?
#
loop_
_entity_poly.entity_id
_entity_poly.type
_entity_poly.pdbx_seq_one_letter_code
_entity_poly.pdbx_strand_id
1 'polypeptide(L)'
;MVIYPSSIEAIRAVRAVDLAKKMGLEKVILERDSQIIKSKLKATDPDFSPVGTLIEEVRTKLQQFRNIRIIHTIRESNRATHCLAKLGIGLHQSTTWVEDCLVQVHMLLILMPLLRLIALSLSFSPMEAKAMGIETQKSLNCAKLSSSHSLLSHLFHAVSFVIGLSLGITVGFESRTYIAHLFLFSSRQPLSSPPPLPPSQLLPQPPTPFMPPPPPLPSSPYIESKILLPLMHNMDDDVLFWRASFVPRVEEFPFENVPKIAFMFLTKGAIPLSPLWEMFFKGHEGLYTIYVHTHPFYNDSVAEDSVFYGRRIPSKQPVEWGKPTMIDAERRLLANALLDFTNQRFVLLSETCIPLFNFTTTYNYLINSNQSYVGSYDDPRKVGRGRYNPKMFPSISIAQWRKGSQWFEVSRSLALEIISDKKYYEIFSQYCNPPCYMDEHYIPTLINILLPEQNSNRSVTWVDWSKAGPHPGKFGRGAISEDLLNKARFAGNCSYNGNLNTSMCFLFARKFLPNSLQPLLELSTMLFSSNQSMIRV
;
A
#
# COMPACT_ATOMS: atom_id res chain seq x y z
N MET A 1 14.96 -37.90 8.32
CA MET A 1 15.04 -38.55 7.00
C MET A 1 15.22 -37.44 5.98
N VAL A 2 16.40 -37.36 5.33
CA VAL A 2 16.67 -36.33 4.32
C VAL A 2 15.94 -36.74 3.05
N ILE A 3 14.94 -35.97 2.63
CA ILE A 3 14.20 -36.24 1.39
C ILE A 3 14.85 -35.43 0.29
N TYR A 4 15.44 -36.10 -0.71
CA TYR A 4 16.04 -35.40 -1.85
C TYR A 4 14.95 -34.79 -2.74
N PRO A 5 15.18 -33.62 -3.35
CA PRO A 5 14.20 -32.97 -4.24
C PRO A 5 13.69 -33.88 -5.36
N SER A 6 14.57 -34.69 -5.95
CA SER A 6 14.23 -35.69 -6.97
C SER A 6 13.30 -36.79 -6.44
N SER A 7 13.39 -37.17 -5.17
CA SER A 7 12.49 -38.13 -4.53
C SER A 7 11.08 -37.55 -4.39
N ILE A 8 10.95 -36.28 -4.00
CA ILE A 8 9.65 -35.60 -3.92
C ILE A 8 8.98 -35.53 -5.29
N GLU A 9 9.75 -35.21 -6.33
CA GLU A 9 9.24 -35.14 -7.69
C GLU A 9 8.75 -36.50 -8.20
N ALA A 10 9.48 -37.59 -7.90
CA ALA A 10 9.09 -38.94 -8.26
C ALA A 10 7.82 -39.39 -7.51
N ILE A 11 7.72 -39.13 -6.20
CA ILE A 11 6.51 -39.41 -5.40
C ILE A 11 5.29 -38.68 -5.97
N ARG A 12 5.45 -37.41 -6.37
CA ARG A 12 4.36 -36.65 -7.01
C ARG A 12 3.91 -37.28 -8.33
N ALA A 13 4.85 -37.78 -9.13
CA ALA A 13 4.51 -38.48 -10.36
C ALA A 13 3.72 -39.77 -10.08
N VAL A 14 4.10 -40.56 -9.08
CA VAL A 14 3.33 -41.76 -8.66
C VAL A 14 1.88 -41.38 -8.32
N ARG A 15 1.69 -40.37 -7.46
CA ARG A 15 0.36 -39.93 -7.02
C ARG A 15 -0.50 -39.39 -8.16
N ALA A 16 0.09 -38.59 -9.06
CA ALA A 16 -0.63 -38.05 -10.21
C ALA A 16 -1.13 -39.16 -11.13
N VAL A 17 -0.30 -40.18 -11.40
CA VAL A 17 -0.68 -41.32 -12.24
C VAL A 17 -1.73 -42.19 -11.54
N ASP A 18 -1.62 -42.39 -10.23
CA ASP A 18 -2.63 -43.13 -9.46
C ASP A 18 -4.00 -42.44 -9.47
N LEU A 19 -4.05 -41.11 -9.36
CA LEU A 19 -5.33 -40.44 -9.49
C LEU A 19 -5.87 -40.49 -10.91
N ALA A 20 -5.01 -40.29 -11.92
CA ALA A 20 -5.43 -40.40 -13.32
C ALA A 20 -6.10 -41.75 -13.59
N LYS A 21 -5.57 -42.82 -12.99
CA LYS A 21 -6.15 -44.16 -13.08
C LYS A 21 -7.48 -44.25 -12.34
N LYS A 22 -7.57 -43.74 -11.11
CA LYS A 22 -8.83 -43.73 -10.33
C LYS A 22 -9.94 -42.95 -11.02
N MET A 23 -9.59 -41.92 -11.79
CA MET A 23 -10.53 -41.12 -12.57
C MET A 23 -10.91 -41.77 -13.92
N GLY A 24 -10.38 -42.95 -14.23
CA GLY A 24 -10.73 -43.69 -15.45
C GLY A 24 -10.23 -43.05 -16.74
N LEU A 25 -9.20 -42.20 -16.68
CA LEU A 25 -8.68 -41.51 -17.87
C LEU A 25 -7.91 -42.48 -18.76
N GLU A 26 -8.19 -42.47 -20.06
CA GLU A 26 -7.49 -43.35 -21.02
C GLU A 26 -6.25 -42.69 -21.66
N LYS A 27 -6.19 -41.36 -21.67
CA LYS A 27 -5.13 -40.55 -22.30
C LYS A 27 -4.55 -39.59 -21.28
N VAL A 28 -3.23 -39.63 -21.07
CA VAL A 28 -2.54 -38.84 -20.04
C VAL A 28 -1.33 -38.11 -20.62
N ILE A 29 -1.20 -36.83 -20.27
CA ILE A 29 0.01 -36.04 -20.50
C ILE A 29 0.62 -35.75 -19.13
N LEU A 30 1.84 -36.24 -18.90
CA LEU A 30 2.58 -36.00 -17.68
C LEU A 30 3.62 -34.89 -17.91
N GLU A 31 3.36 -33.72 -17.36
CA GLU A 31 4.25 -32.56 -17.47
C GLU A 31 5.22 -32.48 -16.30
N ARG A 32 6.51 -32.28 -16.57
CA ARG A 32 7.57 -32.24 -15.56
C ARG A 32 8.53 -31.07 -15.79
N ASP A 33 8.92 -30.43 -14.70
CA ASP A 33 9.92 -29.35 -14.67
C ASP A 33 11.37 -29.84 -14.53
N SER A 34 11.55 -31.11 -14.16
CA SER A 34 12.86 -31.77 -14.04
C SER A 34 13.19 -32.62 -15.28
N GLN A 35 14.21 -32.19 -16.01
CA GLN A 35 14.73 -32.94 -17.16
C GLN A 35 15.30 -34.31 -16.74
N ILE A 36 15.87 -34.40 -15.54
CA ILE A 36 16.48 -35.64 -15.00
C ILE A 36 15.40 -36.70 -14.75
N ILE A 37 14.27 -36.33 -14.14
CA ILE A 37 13.16 -37.27 -13.91
C ILE A 37 12.48 -37.65 -15.23
N LYS A 38 12.34 -36.70 -16.17
CA LYS A 38 11.79 -37.00 -17.50
C LYS A 38 12.66 -37.99 -18.27
N SER A 39 13.99 -37.80 -18.28
CA SER A 39 14.89 -38.72 -18.99
C SER A 39 14.84 -40.11 -18.36
N LYS A 40 14.83 -40.19 -17.02
CA LYS A 40 14.62 -41.44 -16.29
C LYS A 40 13.30 -42.09 -16.65
N LEU A 41 12.16 -41.39 -16.64
CA LEU A 41 10.86 -42.00 -16.99
C LEU A 41 10.77 -42.50 -18.45
N LYS A 42 11.61 -41.98 -19.35
CA LYS A 42 11.67 -42.42 -20.76
C LYS A 42 12.72 -43.50 -21.05
N ALA A 43 13.69 -43.69 -20.15
CA ALA A 43 14.73 -44.70 -20.33
C ALA A 43 14.13 -46.12 -20.22
N THR A 44 14.71 -47.06 -20.96
CA THR A 44 14.33 -48.48 -20.94
C THR A 44 15.10 -49.29 -19.90
N ASP A 45 16.25 -48.76 -19.46
CA ASP A 45 17.12 -49.45 -18.52
C ASP A 45 16.62 -49.30 -17.07
N PRO A 46 16.89 -50.30 -16.20
CA PRO A 46 16.59 -50.21 -14.78
C PRO A 46 17.33 -49.03 -14.13
N ASP A 47 16.62 -48.23 -13.35
CA ASP A 47 17.23 -47.12 -12.62
C ASP A 47 17.71 -47.60 -11.24
N PHE A 48 19.03 -47.69 -11.03
CA PHE A 48 19.63 -48.10 -9.75
C PHE A 48 19.85 -46.93 -8.75
N SER A 49 19.32 -45.74 -9.05
CA SER A 49 19.42 -44.59 -8.15
C SER A 49 18.47 -44.71 -6.94
N PRO A 50 18.62 -43.85 -5.90
CA PRO A 50 17.72 -43.85 -4.74
C PRO A 50 16.24 -43.61 -5.05
N VAL A 51 15.91 -43.11 -6.26
CA VAL A 51 14.53 -42.92 -6.73
C VAL A 51 14.08 -43.99 -7.72
N GLY A 52 14.94 -44.96 -8.03
CA GLY A 52 14.72 -45.96 -9.06
C GLY A 52 13.46 -46.78 -8.88
N THR A 53 13.17 -47.22 -7.65
CA THR A 53 11.94 -47.95 -7.32
C THR A 53 10.67 -47.15 -7.62
N LEU A 54 10.68 -45.83 -7.33
CA LEU A 54 9.58 -44.93 -7.64
C LEU A 54 9.46 -44.70 -9.15
N ILE A 55 10.58 -44.60 -9.88
CA ILE A 55 10.59 -44.47 -11.33
C ILE A 55 9.98 -45.71 -11.98
N GLU A 56 10.36 -46.91 -11.55
CA GLU A 56 9.77 -48.16 -12.04
C GLU A 56 8.27 -48.27 -11.71
N GLU A 57 7.87 -47.82 -10.53
CA GLU A 57 6.47 -47.77 -10.15
C GLU A 57 5.66 -46.85 -11.08
N VAL A 58 6.18 -45.65 -11.38
CA VAL A 58 5.54 -44.73 -12.34
C VAL A 58 5.49 -45.37 -13.74
N ARG A 59 6.60 -45.94 -14.23
CA ARG A 59 6.65 -46.59 -15.56
C ARG A 59 5.61 -47.71 -15.67
N THR A 60 5.51 -48.56 -14.66
CA THR A 60 4.56 -49.69 -14.60
C THR A 60 3.12 -49.20 -14.59
N LYS A 61 2.80 -48.15 -13.82
CA LYS A 61 1.45 -47.58 -13.79
C LYS A 61 1.11 -46.87 -15.10
N LEU A 62 2.09 -46.21 -15.71
CA LEU A 62 1.92 -45.56 -17.01
C LEU A 62 1.55 -46.58 -18.09
N GLN A 63 2.13 -47.78 -18.13
CA GLN A 63 1.76 -48.82 -19.12
C GLN A 63 0.27 -49.19 -19.15
N GLN A 64 -0.51 -48.82 -18.12
CA GLN A 64 -1.94 -49.09 -18.02
C GLN A 64 -2.81 -48.09 -18.81
N PHE A 65 -2.22 -47.03 -19.38
CA PHE A 65 -2.91 -46.01 -20.16
C PHE A 65 -2.71 -46.23 -21.67
N ARG A 66 -3.75 -45.99 -22.48
CA ARG A 66 -3.71 -46.20 -23.94
C ARG A 66 -2.83 -45.19 -24.68
N ASN A 67 -2.71 -43.97 -24.18
CA ASN A 67 -1.90 -42.93 -24.82
C ASN A 67 -1.22 -42.03 -23.77
N ILE A 68 0.10 -41.96 -23.83
CA ILE A 68 0.91 -41.30 -22.81
C ILE A 68 1.90 -40.37 -23.48
N ARG A 69 1.99 -39.13 -22.99
CA ARG A 69 3.06 -38.20 -23.37
C ARG A 69 3.71 -37.63 -22.14
N ILE A 70 5.04 -37.74 -22.05
CA ILE A 70 5.83 -37.11 -20.99
C ILE A 70 6.55 -35.89 -21.57
N ILE A 71 6.18 -34.70 -21.09
CA ILE A 71 6.63 -33.40 -21.62
C ILE A 71 7.47 -32.69 -20.54
N HIS A 72 8.47 -31.91 -20.99
CA HIS A 72 9.21 -31.02 -20.08
C HIS A 72 8.63 -29.61 -20.18
N THR A 73 8.41 -28.96 -19.04
CA THR A 73 7.96 -27.56 -18.97
C THR A 73 8.96 -26.72 -18.19
N ILE A 74 9.18 -25.48 -18.63
CA ILE A 74 10.14 -24.57 -17.98
C ILE A 74 9.50 -24.09 -16.66
N ARG A 75 10.32 -23.96 -15.61
CA ARG A 75 9.86 -23.68 -14.23
C ARG A 75 8.96 -22.43 -14.12
N GLU A 76 9.18 -21.43 -14.97
CA GLU A 76 8.35 -20.21 -15.03
C GLU A 76 6.92 -20.46 -15.53
N SER A 77 6.72 -21.45 -16.40
CA SER A 77 5.38 -21.87 -16.86
C SER A 77 4.59 -22.63 -15.80
N ASN A 78 5.22 -23.02 -14.68
CA ASN A 78 4.59 -23.77 -13.60
C ASN A 78 4.17 -22.87 -12.41
N ARG A 79 3.98 -21.57 -12.67
CA ARG A 79 3.63 -20.55 -11.66
C ARG A 79 2.31 -20.86 -10.94
N ALA A 80 1.34 -21.42 -11.65
CA ALA A 80 0.08 -21.89 -11.06
C ALA A 80 0.31 -22.99 -10.02
N THR A 81 1.12 -24.01 -10.35
CA THR A 81 1.49 -25.10 -9.43
C THR A 81 2.28 -24.59 -8.22
N HIS A 82 3.16 -23.60 -8.41
CA HIS A 82 3.87 -22.94 -7.31
C HIS A 82 2.92 -22.17 -6.38
N CYS A 83 1.94 -21.44 -6.93
CA CYS A 83 0.92 -20.74 -6.16
C CYS A 83 0.02 -21.72 -5.40
N LEU A 84 -0.41 -22.82 -6.03
CA LEU A 84 -1.19 -23.88 -5.39
C LEU A 84 -0.43 -24.53 -4.24
N ALA A 85 0.87 -24.79 -4.41
CA ALA A 85 1.72 -25.33 -3.35
C ALA A 85 1.82 -24.36 -2.15
N LYS A 86 1.89 -23.05 -2.38
CA LYS A 86 1.86 -22.03 -1.32
C LYS A 86 0.51 -21.98 -0.59
N LEU A 87 -0.60 -22.06 -1.32
CA LEU A 87 -1.95 -22.12 -0.72
C LEU A 87 -2.13 -23.39 0.12
N GLY A 88 -1.57 -24.51 -0.33
CA GLY A 88 -1.61 -25.79 0.40
C GLY A 88 -0.94 -25.77 1.77
N ILE A 89 0.00 -24.84 2.03
CA ILE A 89 0.68 -24.70 3.34
C ILE A 89 -0.32 -24.39 4.46
N GLY A 90 -1.41 -23.69 4.14
CA GLY A 90 -2.45 -23.32 5.12
C GLY A 90 -3.59 -24.33 5.28
N LEU A 91 -3.57 -25.45 4.56
CA LEU A 91 -4.65 -26.44 4.61
C LEU A 91 -4.35 -27.54 5.63
N HIS A 92 -5.30 -27.81 6.52
CA HIS A 92 -5.18 -28.88 7.53
C HIS A 92 -5.51 -30.28 7.00
N GLN A 93 -6.09 -30.40 5.80
CA GLN A 93 -6.46 -31.65 5.16
C GLN A 93 -6.13 -31.66 3.66
N SER A 94 -5.94 -32.85 3.10
CA SER A 94 -5.64 -33.06 1.69
C SER A 94 -6.91 -32.93 0.83
N THR A 95 -7.01 -31.85 0.04
CA THR A 95 -8.17 -31.56 -0.82
C THR A 95 -7.87 -31.84 -2.28
N THR A 96 -8.80 -32.45 -3.02
CA THR A 96 -8.70 -32.68 -4.48
C THR A 96 -9.82 -31.94 -5.19
N TRP A 97 -9.48 -31.23 -6.26
CA TRP A 97 -10.39 -30.39 -7.04
C TRP A 97 -10.42 -30.94 -8.48
N VAL A 98 -11.61 -31.20 -9.00
CA VAL A 98 -11.79 -31.86 -10.32
C VAL A 98 -12.48 -30.95 -11.33
N GLU A 99 -13.42 -30.10 -10.89
CA GLU A 99 -14.17 -29.18 -11.78
C GLU A 99 -14.40 -27.79 -11.15
N ASP A 100 -14.72 -27.73 -9.86
CA ASP A 100 -14.71 -26.48 -9.11
C ASP A 100 -13.30 -26.17 -8.64
N CYS A 101 -12.85 -24.93 -8.78
CA CYS A 101 -11.61 -24.46 -8.20
C CYS A 101 -11.89 -23.18 -7.42
N LEU A 102 -11.12 -22.89 -6.37
CA LEU A 102 -11.19 -21.60 -5.68
C LEU A 102 -11.15 -20.45 -6.70
N VAL A 103 -12.01 -19.45 -6.53
CA VAL A 103 -12.15 -18.28 -7.44
C VAL A 103 -10.80 -17.62 -7.76
N GLN A 104 -9.86 -17.65 -6.81
CA GLN A 104 -8.48 -17.16 -6.96
C GLN A 104 -7.63 -17.92 -7.99
N VAL A 105 -7.89 -19.22 -8.18
CA VAL A 105 -7.18 -20.09 -9.13
C VAL A 105 -7.91 -20.14 -10.47
N HIS A 106 -9.24 -20.04 -10.45
CA HIS A 106 -10.07 -19.97 -11.66
C HIS A 106 -9.63 -18.82 -12.58
N MET A 107 -9.27 -17.66 -12.01
CA MET A 107 -8.77 -16.50 -12.78
C MET A 107 -7.37 -16.71 -13.37
N LEU A 108 -6.49 -17.48 -12.73
CA LEU A 108 -5.15 -17.81 -13.26
C LEU A 108 -5.22 -18.79 -14.44
N LEU A 109 -6.20 -19.70 -14.45
CA LEU A 109 -6.42 -20.67 -15.52
C LEU A 109 -7.00 -20.02 -16.79
N ILE A 110 -7.83 -18.98 -16.64
CA ILE A 110 -8.47 -18.25 -17.75
C ILE A 110 -7.45 -17.36 -18.50
N LEU A 111 -6.36 -16.95 -17.84
CA LEU A 111 -5.35 -16.02 -18.38
C LEU A 111 -4.25 -16.66 -19.24
N MET A 112 -4.26 -17.99 -19.47
CA MET A 112 -3.31 -18.67 -20.36
C MET A 112 -4.01 -19.29 -21.58
N PRO A 113 -4.16 -18.57 -22.70
CA PRO A 113 -4.77 -19.14 -23.90
C PRO A 113 -3.79 -20.08 -24.62
N LEU A 114 -4.27 -21.27 -24.99
CA LEU A 114 -3.65 -22.30 -25.83
C LEU A 114 -2.44 -23.07 -25.25
N LEU A 115 -2.68 -24.07 -24.40
CA LEU A 115 -2.19 -25.45 -24.58
C LEU A 115 -2.74 -26.39 -23.48
N ARG A 116 -3.76 -27.16 -23.88
CA ARG A 116 -4.07 -28.57 -23.51
C ARG A 116 -4.53 -28.90 -22.08
N LEU A 117 -5.72 -29.51 -22.06
CA LEU A 117 -6.31 -30.31 -20.99
C LEU A 117 -5.28 -31.24 -20.32
N ILE A 118 -5.17 -31.15 -18.99
CA ILE A 118 -5.50 -32.20 -18.02
C ILE A 118 -5.36 -31.56 -16.63
N ALA A 119 -6.50 -31.28 -16.00
CA ALA A 119 -6.57 -31.02 -14.56
C ALA A 119 -6.50 -32.39 -13.87
N LEU A 120 -5.48 -32.61 -13.03
CA LEU A 120 -5.41 -33.78 -12.16
C LEU A 120 -4.62 -33.43 -10.89
N SER A 121 -5.40 -33.05 -9.88
CA SER A 121 -5.16 -33.25 -8.45
C SER A 121 -3.77 -33.02 -7.86
N LEU A 122 -3.67 -31.96 -7.07
CA LEU A 122 -2.62 -31.85 -6.08
C LEU A 122 -3.25 -31.94 -4.69
N SER A 123 -3.29 -33.18 -4.17
CA SER A 123 -3.50 -33.45 -2.76
C SER A 123 -2.17 -33.22 -2.04
N PHE A 124 -2.04 -32.10 -1.33
CA PHE A 124 -0.87 -31.79 -0.51
C PHE A 124 -1.13 -32.13 0.96
N SER A 125 -0.19 -32.87 1.59
CA SER A 125 -0.18 -33.05 3.05
C SER A 125 0.73 -32.00 3.72
N PRO A 126 0.42 -31.54 4.95
CA PRO A 126 1.23 -30.54 5.66
C PRO A 126 2.70 -30.93 5.90
N MET A 127 3.01 -32.23 5.95
CA MET A 127 4.40 -32.70 6.14
C MET A 127 5.28 -32.50 4.91
N GLU A 128 4.72 -32.50 3.70
CA GLU A 128 5.48 -32.36 2.46
C GLU A 128 5.87 -30.91 2.15
N ALA A 129 5.10 -29.94 2.65
CA ALA A 129 5.44 -28.52 2.58
C ALA A 129 6.67 -28.18 3.44
N LYS A 130 6.83 -28.85 4.57
CA LYS A 130 7.91 -28.60 5.55
C LYS A 130 9.26 -29.19 5.11
N ALA A 131 9.26 -30.21 4.27
CA ALA A 131 10.47 -30.82 3.71
C ALA A 131 11.12 -30.02 2.56
N MET A 132 10.48 -28.96 2.07
CA MET A 132 10.97 -28.15 0.93
C MET A 132 11.93 -27.01 1.30
N GLY A 133 12.43 -26.95 2.55
CA GLY A 133 13.61 -26.17 2.95
C GLY A 133 13.77 -24.81 2.26
N ILE A 134 12.88 -23.87 2.58
CA ILE A 134 12.97 -22.50 2.04
C ILE A 134 13.87 -21.68 2.95
N GLU A 135 15.18 -21.77 2.71
CA GLU A 135 16.18 -20.84 3.22
C GLU A 135 16.86 -20.10 2.06
N THR A 136 17.08 -18.80 2.29
CA THR A 136 17.63 -17.82 1.35
C THR A 136 19.15 -17.78 1.35
N GLN A 137 19.81 -18.01 0.21
CA GLN A 137 21.19 -17.52 -0.01
C GLN A 137 21.52 -17.24 -1.49
N LYS A 138 22.37 -16.21 -1.70
CA LYS A 138 22.84 -15.64 -2.98
C LYS A 138 23.95 -16.48 -3.66
N SER A 139 23.79 -16.58 -4.99
CA SER A 139 24.76 -16.49 -6.12
C SER A 139 25.75 -17.61 -6.51
N LEU A 140 26.05 -17.59 -7.83
CA LEU A 140 27.10 -18.20 -8.69
C LEU A 140 26.74 -19.53 -9.41
N ASN A 141 27.05 -19.77 -10.70
CA ASN A 141 27.94 -19.08 -11.63
C ASN A 141 27.62 -19.39 -13.12
N CYS A 142 28.04 -18.49 -14.01
CA CYS A 142 28.01 -18.61 -15.48
C CYS A 142 29.40 -19.05 -15.98
N ALA A 143 29.46 -19.85 -17.07
CA ALA A 143 30.72 -20.19 -17.73
C ALA A 143 30.64 -20.02 -19.25
N LYS A 144 31.55 -19.16 -19.74
CA LYS A 144 32.15 -19.05 -21.10
C LYS A 144 31.92 -17.71 -21.81
N LEU A 145 32.75 -16.73 -21.44
CA LEU A 145 33.32 -15.76 -22.39
C LEU A 145 34.74 -15.39 -21.92
N SER A 146 35.69 -16.29 -22.16
CA SER A 146 37.13 -16.11 -21.99
C SER A 146 37.67 -15.79 -23.38
N SER A 147 38.28 -14.63 -23.67
CA SER A 147 39.67 -14.39 -23.29
C SER A 147 40.12 -12.91 -23.40
N SER A 148 39.23 -11.91 -23.31
CA SER A 148 39.63 -10.47 -23.29
C SER A 148 39.33 -9.73 -21.98
N HIS A 149 38.58 -10.32 -21.05
CA HIS A 149 38.18 -9.68 -19.78
C HIS A 149 39.16 -9.83 -18.61
N SER A 150 40.15 -10.71 -18.69
CA SER A 150 41.07 -11.01 -17.59
C SER A 150 41.98 -9.82 -17.25
N LEU A 151 42.53 -9.12 -18.26
CA LEU A 151 43.43 -7.99 -18.01
C LEU A 151 42.71 -6.77 -17.41
N LEU A 152 41.49 -6.48 -17.86
CA LEU A 152 40.70 -5.35 -17.36
C LEU A 152 40.18 -5.59 -15.93
N SER A 153 39.87 -6.86 -15.60
CA SER A 153 39.46 -7.26 -14.25
C SER A 153 40.61 -7.11 -13.25
N HIS A 154 41.82 -7.55 -13.59
CA HIS A 154 42.98 -7.37 -12.71
C HIS A 154 43.31 -5.90 -12.46
N LEU A 155 43.17 -5.04 -13.48
CA LEU A 155 43.35 -3.59 -13.33
C LEU A 155 42.29 -2.98 -12.39
N PHE A 156 41.03 -3.39 -12.51
CA PHE A 156 39.93 -2.91 -11.66
C PHE A 156 40.08 -3.34 -10.20
N HIS A 157 40.52 -4.58 -9.95
CA HIS A 157 40.76 -5.09 -8.60
C HIS A 157 41.97 -4.40 -7.96
N ALA A 158 43.04 -4.14 -8.73
CA ALA A 158 44.20 -3.40 -8.23
C ALA A 158 43.83 -1.96 -7.82
N VAL A 159 43.06 -1.24 -8.65
CA VAL A 159 42.59 0.12 -8.34
C VAL A 159 41.66 0.13 -7.14
N SER A 160 40.74 -0.81 -7.06
CA SER A 160 39.80 -0.95 -5.94
C SER A 160 40.51 -1.30 -4.62
N PHE A 161 41.58 -2.10 -4.68
CA PHE A 161 42.42 -2.42 -3.53
C PHE A 161 43.19 -1.20 -3.03
N VAL A 162 43.78 -0.40 -3.92
CA VAL A 162 44.49 0.84 -3.54
C VAL A 162 43.55 1.87 -2.92
N ILE A 163 42.35 2.05 -3.49
CA ILE A 163 41.30 2.92 -2.94
C ILE A 163 40.81 2.41 -1.58
N GLY A 164 40.59 1.09 -1.44
CA GLY A 164 40.20 0.48 -0.17
C GLY A 164 41.27 0.61 0.92
N LEU A 165 42.56 0.43 0.57
CA LEU A 165 43.67 0.54 1.51
C LEU A 165 43.85 1.99 2.00
N SER A 166 43.73 2.97 1.10
CA SER A 166 43.82 4.40 1.43
C SER A 166 42.65 4.89 2.28
N LEU A 167 41.43 4.42 2.02
CA LEU A 167 40.26 4.67 2.89
C LEU A 167 40.38 3.96 4.24
N GLY A 168 40.91 2.74 4.27
CA GLY A 168 41.14 1.99 5.51
C GLY A 168 42.16 2.65 6.44
N ILE A 169 43.24 3.22 5.88
CA ILE A 169 44.26 3.94 6.65
C ILE A 169 43.70 5.26 7.22
N THR A 170 42.88 5.99 6.46
CA THR A 170 42.25 7.24 6.93
C THR A 170 41.24 7.00 8.05
N VAL A 171 40.39 5.96 7.94
CA VAL A 171 39.46 5.57 9.02
C VAL A 171 40.21 5.00 10.24
N GLY A 172 41.33 4.30 10.02
CA GLY A 172 42.19 3.79 11.09
C GLY A 172 42.84 4.89 11.93
N PHE A 173 43.22 6.02 11.34
CA PHE A 173 43.79 7.17 12.06
C PHE A 173 42.73 7.99 12.82
N GLU A 174 41.53 8.17 12.26
CA GLU A 174 40.39 8.84 12.92
C GLU A 174 39.85 8.06 14.13
N SER A 175 39.96 6.73 14.12
CA SER A 175 39.52 5.89 15.26
C SER A 175 40.48 5.92 16.46
N ARG A 176 41.77 6.22 16.26
CA ARG A 176 42.77 6.29 17.35
C ARG A 176 42.68 7.60 18.16
N THR A 177 42.24 8.70 17.56
CA THR A 177 42.02 9.98 18.24
C THR A 177 40.73 9.97 19.06
N TYR A 178 39.69 9.24 18.63
CA TYR A 178 38.41 9.16 19.34
C TYR A 178 38.47 8.31 20.63
N ILE A 179 39.22 7.19 20.63
CA ILE A 179 39.35 6.33 21.81
C ILE A 179 40.20 6.98 22.91
N ALA A 180 41.19 7.82 22.57
CA ALA A 180 41.98 8.54 23.57
C ALA A 180 41.16 9.59 24.35
N HIS A 181 40.11 10.16 23.76
CA HIS A 181 39.23 11.14 24.43
C HIS A 181 38.20 10.51 25.37
N LEU A 182 37.84 9.25 25.19
CA LEU A 182 36.87 8.54 26.03
C LEU A 182 37.45 8.03 27.37
N PHE A 183 38.77 7.94 27.51
CA PHE A 183 39.42 7.43 28.73
C PHE A 183 39.82 8.49 29.76
N LEU A 184 39.60 9.78 29.51
CA LEU A 184 40.01 10.87 30.43
C LEU A 184 38.87 11.52 31.23
N PHE A 185 37.61 11.13 31.04
CA PHE A 185 36.46 11.72 31.75
C PHE A 185 35.64 10.74 32.59
N SER A 186 36.32 9.79 33.25
CA SER A 186 35.67 8.96 34.28
C SER A 186 36.60 8.71 35.46
N SER A 187 36.86 9.77 36.22
CA SER A 187 37.21 9.62 37.63
C SER A 187 36.88 10.90 38.39
N ARG A 188 35.75 10.86 39.11
CA ARG A 188 35.55 11.45 40.44
C ARG A 188 34.10 11.22 40.88
N GLN A 189 33.91 10.23 41.74
CA GLN A 189 32.79 10.21 42.69
C GLN A 189 33.15 11.06 43.92
N PRO A 190 32.14 11.48 44.70
CA PRO A 190 32.18 11.11 46.11
C PRO A 190 30.84 10.60 46.68
N LEU A 191 30.98 10.05 47.89
CA LEU A 191 30.18 9.09 48.65
C LEU A 191 28.74 9.48 49.10
N SER A 192 27.94 8.41 49.12
CA SER A 192 26.78 7.99 49.95
C SER A 192 26.30 8.75 51.20
N SER A 193 24.97 8.74 51.39
CA SER A 193 24.29 8.39 52.66
C SER A 193 22.96 7.63 52.39
N PRO A 194 22.44 6.78 53.32
CA PRO A 194 21.34 5.86 53.05
C PRO A 194 19.94 6.41 53.44
N PRO A 195 18.84 5.98 52.80
CA PRO A 195 17.49 6.27 53.28
C PRO A 195 16.91 5.16 54.20
N PRO A 196 15.96 5.49 55.09
CA PRO A 196 15.34 4.53 56.02
C PRO A 196 14.14 3.76 55.42
N LEU A 197 13.77 2.68 56.11
CA LEU A 197 12.69 1.73 55.81
C LEU A 197 11.28 2.35 55.80
N PRO A 198 10.32 1.81 55.01
CA PRO A 198 8.90 2.16 55.08
C PRO A 198 8.13 1.33 56.13
N PRO A 199 7.08 1.88 56.76
CA PRO A 199 6.17 1.10 57.60
C PRO A 199 4.98 0.49 56.85
N SER A 200 4.50 -0.57 57.47
CA SER A 200 3.43 -1.53 57.21
C SER A 200 2.18 -1.10 56.43
N GLN A 201 1.75 -2.05 55.60
CA GLN A 201 0.51 -2.12 54.84
C GLN A 201 -0.74 -2.17 55.75
N LEU A 202 -1.79 -1.44 55.37
CA LEU A 202 -3.17 -1.65 55.81
C LEU A 202 -4.01 -2.19 54.65
N LEU A 203 -4.84 -3.19 54.96
CA LEU A 203 -5.69 -3.98 54.06
C LEU A 203 -6.73 -3.15 53.29
N PRO A 204 -7.14 -3.57 52.07
CA PRO A 204 -8.23 -2.94 51.33
C PRO A 204 -9.62 -3.37 51.83
N GLN A 205 -10.58 -2.43 51.82
CA GLN A 205 -12.00 -2.69 52.06
C GLN A 205 -12.71 -3.18 50.77
N PRO A 206 -13.78 -3.99 50.89
CA PRO A 206 -14.55 -4.52 49.76
C PRO A 206 -15.51 -3.49 49.13
N PRO A 207 -15.87 -3.67 47.85
CA PRO A 207 -16.66 -2.69 47.07
C PRO A 207 -18.17 -2.78 47.32
N THR A 208 -18.85 -1.64 47.16
CA THR A 208 -20.31 -1.52 47.04
C THR A 208 -20.81 -1.96 45.66
N PRO A 209 -22.02 -2.55 45.55
CA PRO A 209 -22.54 -3.07 44.29
C PRO A 209 -23.15 -1.95 43.43
N PHE A 210 -22.56 -1.69 42.26
CA PHE A 210 -23.18 -0.91 41.19
C PHE A 210 -24.03 -1.83 40.31
N MET A 211 -25.27 -1.43 40.03
CA MET A 211 -26.13 -2.11 39.06
C MET A 211 -25.59 -1.90 37.63
N PRO A 212 -25.59 -2.93 36.77
CA PRO A 212 -25.19 -2.75 35.37
C PRO A 212 -26.29 -2.02 34.58
N PRO A 213 -25.92 -1.11 33.65
CA PRO A 213 -26.88 -0.56 32.70
C PRO A 213 -27.38 -1.65 31.73
N PRO A 214 -28.58 -1.50 31.14
CA PRO A 214 -29.14 -2.48 30.24
C PRO A 214 -28.25 -2.66 29.00
N PRO A 215 -28.15 -3.89 28.45
CA PRO A 215 -27.36 -4.14 27.25
C PRO A 215 -27.92 -3.34 26.06
N PRO A 216 -27.05 -2.69 25.26
CA PRO A 216 -27.46 -2.14 23.97
C PRO A 216 -28.00 -3.26 23.06
N LEU A 217 -29.05 -2.96 22.28
CA LEU A 217 -29.50 -3.85 21.21
C LEU A 217 -28.33 -4.17 20.28
N PRO A 218 -28.20 -5.42 19.79
CA PRO A 218 -27.12 -5.80 18.90
C PRO A 218 -27.34 -5.19 17.50
N SER A 219 -26.77 -4.01 17.25
CA SER A 219 -26.35 -3.64 15.90
C SER A 219 -25.15 -4.50 15.56
N SER A 220 -25.36 -5.61 14.86
CA SER A 220 -24.36 -6.68 14.63
C SER A 220 -23.00 -6.16 14.08
N PRO A 221 -21.97 -5.92 14.93
CA PRO A 221 -20.63 -5.49 14.49
C PRO A 221 -19.87 -6.67 13.82
N TYR A 222 -20.44 -7.86 13.94
CA TYR A 222 -19.88 -9.13 13.51
C TYR A 222 -19.93 -9.32 11.98
N ILE A 223 -20.81 -8.60 11.28
CA ILE A 223 -20.90 -8.67 9.81
C ILE A 223 -19.92 -7.68 9.17
N GLU A 224 -19.86 -6.44 9.66
CA GLU A 224 -18.95 -5.41 9.12
C GLU A 224 -17.48 -5.85 9.21
N SER A 225 -17.07 -6.46 10.33
CA SER A 225 -15.70 -6.97 10.54
C SER A 225 -15.30 -8.17 9.67
N LYS A 226 -16.26 -8.93 9.11
CA LYS A 226 -15.98 -10.04 8.18
C LYS A 226 -15.92 -9.60 6.73
N ILE A 227 -16.56 -8.48 6.39
CA ILE A 227 -16.62 -7.95 5.02
C ILE A 227 -15.47 -6.96 4.78
N LEU A 228 -15.13 -6.13 5.76
CA LEU A 228 -13.99 -5.23 5.65
C LEU A 228 -12.68 -6.02 5.66
N LEU A 229 -11.86 -5.79 4.63
CA LEU A 229 -10.50 -6.31 4.63
C LEU A 229 -9.68 -5.67 5.76
N PRO A 230 -8.73 -6.42 6.33
CA PRO A 230 -7.70 -5.81 7.15
C PRO A 230 -7.04 -4.68 6.36
N LEU A 231 -6.97 -3.48 6.96
CA LEU A 231 -6.26 -2.32 6.41
C LEU A 231 -4.81 -2.69 6.06
N MET A 232 -4.25 -3.64 6.81
CA MET A 232 -2.91 -4.21 6.62
C MET A 232 -2.97 -5.42 5.69
N HIS A 233 -2.44 -5.25 4.48
CA HIS A 233 -2.27 -6.32 3.49
C HIS A 233 -0.90 -6.24 2.81
N ASN A 234 -0.45 -7.31 2.15
CA ASN A 234 0.84 -7.32 1.43
C ASN A 234 0.68 -7.39 -0.10
N MET A 235 -0.43 -6.85 -0.62
CA MET A 235 -0.65 -6.77 -2.07
C MET A 235 0.38 -5.84 -2.73
N ASP A 236 0.84 -6.19 -3.92
CA ASP A 236 1.54 -5.25 -4.80
C ASP A 236 0.53 -4.30 -5.46
N ASP A 237 1.04 -3.24 -6.11
CA ASP A 237 0.18 -2.20 -6.69
C ASP A 237 -0.71 -2.74 -7.82
N ASP A 238 -0.22 -3.70 -8.61
CA ASP A 238 -1.01 -4.30 -9.70
C ASP A 238 -2.23 -5.06 -9.16
N VAL A 239 -2.02 -5.90 -8.14
CA VAL A 239 -3.10 -6.65 -7.48
C VAL A 239 -4.01 -5.70 -6.69
N LEU A 240 -3.43 -4.70 -6.01
CA LEU A 240 -4.18 -3.70 -5.25
C LEU A 240 -5.11 -2.89 -6.17
N PHE A 241 -4.60 -2.35 -7.28
CA PHE A 241 -5.39 -1.54 -8.20
C PHE A 241 -6.45 -2.38 -8.91
N TRP A 242 -6.10 -3.60 -9.34
CA TRP A 242 -7.08 -4.52 -9.92
C TRP A 242 -8.21 -4.88 -8.94
N ARG A 243 -7.89 -5.09 -7.67
CA ARG A 243 -8.91 -5.40 -6.65
C ARG A 243 -9.75 -4.18 -6.29
N ALA A 244 -9.11 -3.02 -6.13
CA ALA A 244 -9.77 -1.77 -5.77
C ALA A 244 -10.68 -1.25 -6.88
N SER A 245 -10.50 -1.68 -8.14
CA SER A 245 -11.37 -1.32 -9.26
C SER A 245 -12.65 -2.16 -9.33
N PHE A 246 -12.86 -3.13 -8.43
CA PHE A 246 -14.11 -3.87 -8.38
C PHE A 246 -15.26 -2.99 -7.91
N VAL A 247 -16.33 -2.95 -8.70
CA VAL A 247 -17.56 -2.22 -8.40
C VAL A 247 -18.71 -3.22 -8.26
N PRO A 248 -19.49 -3.18 -7.17
CA PRO A 248 -20.63 -4.08 -7.00
C PRO A 248 -21.69 -3.79 -8.07
N ARG A 249 -22.24 -4.86 -8.66
CA ARG A 249 -23.39 -4.75 -9.59
C ARG A 249 -24.74 -4.73 -8.88
N VAL A 250 -24.77 -5.14 -7.61
CA VAL A 250 -25.91 -5.01 -6.71
C VAL A 250 -25.62 -3.80 -5.84
N GLU A 251 -26.34 -2.71 -6.06
CA GLU A 251 -26.11 -1.45 -5.34
C GLU A 251 -26.67 -1.47 -3.91
N GLU A 252 -27.67 -2.31 -3.67
CA GLU A 252 -28.25 -2.50 -2.34
C GLU A 252 -27.31 -3.28 -1.43
N PHE A 253 -26.96 -2.67 -0.29
CA PHE A 253 -26.15 -3.32 0.73
C PHE A 253 -27.03 -4.21 1.62
N PRO A 254 -26.57 -5.43 1.97
CA PRO A 254 -27.30 -6.32 2.87
C PRO A 254 -27.23 -5.88 4.35
N PHE A 255 -26.79 -4.65 4.62
CA PHE A 255 -26.64 -4.03 5.93
C PHE A 255 -26.77 -2.50 5.78
N GLU A 256 -26.89 -1.82 6.92
CA GLU A 256 -26.95 -0.35 6.95
C GLU A 256 -25.63 0.24 6.44
N ASN A 257 -25.67 0.86 5.26
CA ASN A 257 -24.50 1.48 4.64
C ASN A 257 -24.42 2.95 5.03
N VAL A 258 -23.60 3.27 6.02
CA VAL A 258 -23.29 4.64 6.40
C VAL A 258 -22.10 5.13 5.57
N PRO A 259 -22.26 6.17 4.72
CA PRO A 259 -21.18 6.61 3.85
C PRO A 259 -20.05 7.23 4.67
N LYS A 260 -18.81 6.82 4.40
CA LYS A 260 -17.61 7.28 5.10
C LYS A 260 -16.77 8.21 4.24
N ILE A 261 -15.97 9.04 4.91
CA ILE A 261 -14.91 9.84 4.28
C ILE A 261 -13.55 9.19 4.58
N ALA A 262 -12.81 8.86 3.53
CA ALA A 262 -11.43 8.43 3.63
C ALA A 262 -10.49 9.63 3.71
N PHE A 263 -9.85 9.81 4.86
CA PHE A 263 -8.79 10.80 5.07
C PHE A 263 -7.44 10.15 4.78
N MET A 264 -6.81 10.58 3.68
CA MET A 264 -5.58 10.01 3.16
C MET A 264 -4.41 10.97 3.42
N PHE A 265 -3.52 10.61 4.34
CA PHE A 265 -2.35 11.41 4.70
C PHE A 265 -1.12 10.93 3.95
N LEU A 266 -0.59 11.76 3.05
CA LEU A 266 0.70 11.55 2.42
C LEU A 266 1.74 12.38 3.16
N THR A 267 2.62 11.70 3.90
CA THR A 267 3.54 12.35 4.84
C THR A 267 4.98 11.90 4.65
N LYS A 268 5.93 12.75 5.05
CA LYS A 268 7.35 12.36 5.11
C LYS A 268 7.69 11.50 6.33
N GLY A 269 6.88 11.56 7.38
CA GLY A 269 7.11 10.89 8.66
C GLY A 269 5.97 11.19 9.63
N ALA A 270 6.30 11.58 10.86
CA ALA A 270 5.32 11.92 11.90
C ALA A 270 4.30 12.97 11.42
N ILE A 271 3.14 12.99 12.05
CA ILE A 271 2.08 14.00 11.89
C ILE A 271 2.08 14.88 13.14
N PRO A 272 2.85 15.98 13.20
CA PRO A 272 2.99 16.76 14.42
C PRO A 272 1.70 17.43 14.86
N LEU A 273 0.76 17.61 13.93
CA LEU A 273 -0.56 18.19 14.18
C LEU A 273 -1.61 17.13 14.56
N SER A 274 -1.20 15.87 14.82
CA SER A 274 -2.13 14.79 15.15
C SER A 274 -3.06 15.10 16.33
N PRO A 275 -2.65 15.82 17.41
CA PRO A 275 -3.60 16.11 18.50
C PRO A 275 -4.78 16.99 18.07
N LEU A 276 -4.58 17.89 17.10
CA LEU A 276 -5.67 18.69 16.54
C LEU A 276 -6.62 17.81 15.71
N TRP A 277 -6.08 16.84 14.96
CA TRP A 277 -6.87 15.88 14.21
C TRP A 277 -7.62 14.91 15.12
N GLU A 278 -7.03 14.47 16.23
CA GLU A 278 -7.71 13.66 17.25
C GLU A 278 -8.93 14.39 17.82
N MET A 279 -8.82 15.70 18.10
CA MET A 279 -9.97 16.52 18.49
C MET A 279 -11.04 16.59 17.39
N PHE A 280 -10.62 16.71 16.12
CA PHE A 280 -11.53 16.75 14.98
C PHE A 280 -12.30 15.43 14.81
N PHE A 281 -11.66 14.29 15.02
CA PHE A 281 -12.26 12.96 14.79
C PHE A 281 -13.05 12.39 15.97
N LYS A 282 -12.86 12.95 17.17
CA LYS A 282 -13.41 12.40 18.41
C LYS A 282 -14.94 12.37 18.42
N GLY A 283 -15.51 11.17 18.60
CA GLY A 283 -16.96 10.96 18.68
C GLY A 283 -17.65 10.79 17.34
N HIS A 284 -16.88 10.62 16.26
CA HIS A 284 -17.39 10.40 14.89
C HIS A 284 -16.96 9.05 14.31
N GLU A 285 -16.61 8.09 15.18
CA GLU A 285 -16.23 6.74 14.79
C GLU A 285 -17.32 6.11 13.91
N GLY A 286 -16.93 5.49 12.80
CA GLY A 286 -17.86 4.92 11.82
C GLY A 286 -18.26 5.86 10.68
N LEU A 287 -17.93 7.16 10.74
CA LEU A 287 -18.17 8.12 9.64
C LEU A 287 -16.92 8.42 8.80
N TYR A 288 -15.77 7.89 9.21
CA TYR A 288 -14.49 8.12 8.54
C TYR A 288 -13.57 6.90 8.60
N THR A 289 -12.60 6.90 7.71
CA THR A 289 -11.44 6.00 7.75
C THR A 289 -10.16 6.82 7.51
N ILE A 290 -9.04 6.38 8.09
CA ILE A 290 -7.76 7.06 7.98
C ILE A 290 -6.75 6.14 7.30
N TYR A 291 -6.02 6.65 6.33
CA TYR A 291 -4.93 5.96 5.63
C TYR A 291 -3.69 6.84 5.65
N VAL A 292 -2.55 6.30 6.07
CA VAL A 292 -1.30 7.05 6.19
C VAL A 292 -0.23 6.43 5.31
N HIS A 293 0.26 7.17 4.32
CA HIS A 293 1.41 6.80 3.51
C HIS A 293 2.62 7.60 3.98
N THR A 294 3.56 6.93 4.63
CA THR A 294 4.83 7.51 5.12
C THR A 294 6.01 7.02 4.30
N HIS A 295 7.17 7.63 4.53
CA HIS A 295 8.43 7.15 3.98
C HIS A 295 8.68 5.66 4.38
N PRO A 296 9.17 4.78 3.48
CA PRO A 296 9.33 3.34 3.78
C PRO A 296 10.17 3.06 5.04
N PHE A 297 11.24 3.82 5.25
CA PHE A 297 12.14 3.68 6.40
C PHE A 297 11.69 4.45 7.65
N TYR A 298 10.56 5.15 7.61
CA TYR A 298 10.00 5.77 8.81
C TYR A 298 9.47 4.67 9.73
N ASN A 299 9.92 4.64 10.97
CA ASN A 299 9.37 3.77 12.00
C ASN A 299 8.27 4.52 12.73
N ASP A 300 7.09 3.91 12.78
CA ASP A 300 5.91 4.55 13.33
C ASP A 300 5.85 4.32 14.83
N SER A 301 5.56 5.37 15.59
CA SER A 301 5.47 5.33 17.05
C SER A 301 4.19 6.04 17.49
N VAL A 302 3.06 5.49 17.05
CA VAL A 302 1.72 5.99 17.36
C VAL A 302 1.17 5.19 18.54
N ALA A 303 0.60 5.87 19.52
CA ALA A 303 -0.02 5.24 20.69
C ALA A 303 -1.28 4.47 20.28
N GLU A 304 -1.58 3.36 20.97
CA GLU A 304 -2.69 2.45 20.61
C GLU A 304 -4.07 3.11 20.68
N ASP A 305 -4.21 4.14 21.51
CA ASP A 305 -5.42 4.94 21.68
C ASP A 305 -5.58 6.07 20.65
N SER A 306 -4.57 6.32 19.80
CA SER A 306 -4.64 7.33 18.76
C SER A 306 -5.47 6.87 17.57
N VAL A 307 -6.22 7.78 16.96
CA VAL A 307 -6.98 7.54 15.72
C VAL A 307 -6.10 7.12 14.53
N PHE A 308 -4.80 7.44 14.60
CA PHE A 308 -3.79 7.09 13.60
C PHE A 308 -3.17 5.70 13.81
N TYR A 309 -3.48 5.02 14.92
CA TYR A 309 -2.94 3.70 15.21
C TYR A 309 -3.37 2.66 14.17
N GLY A 310 -2.41 1.89 13.67
CA GLY A 310 -2.67 0.86 12.65
C GLY A 310 -3.20 1.40 11.32
N ARG A 311 -3.04 2.70 11.03
CA ARG A 311 -3.54 3.34 9.80
C ARG A 311 -2.54 3.41 8.66
N ARG A 312 -1.30 2.96 8.89
CA ARG A 312 -0.22 3.02 7.92
C ARG A 312 -0.44 2.02 6.79
N ILE A 313 -0.44 2.49 5.54
CA ILE A 313 -0.46 1.62 4.37
C ILE A 313 0.97 1.17 3.99
N PRO A 314 1.16 -0.03 3.43
CA PRO A 314 2.47 -0.48 2.96
C PRO A 314 3.05 0.44 1.88
N SER A 315 4.33 0.80 2.01
CA SER A 315 5.07 1.55 0.99
C SER A 315 6.41 0.90 0.71
N LYS A 316 6.65 0.54 -0.55
CA LYS A 316 7.89 -0.14 -0.98
C LYS A 316 8.97 0.84 -1.45
N GLN A 317 8.60 2.06 -1.84
CA GLN A 317 9.51 3.02 -2.47
C GLN A 317 9.36 4.42 -1.88
N PRO A 318 10.47 5.17 -1.72
CA PRO A 318 10.43 6.57 -1.33
C PRO A 318 9.65 7.42 -2.33
N VAL A 319 8.92 8.39 -1.81
CA VAL A 319 8.22 9.41 -2.61
C VAL A 319 9.14 10.58 -2.86
N GLU A 320 9.32 10.92 -4.14
CA GLU A 320 10.15 12.04 -4.55
C GLU A 320 9.28 13.17 -5.12
N TRP A 321 9.63 14.40 -4.75
CA TRP A 321 8.87 15.58 -5.20
C TRP A 321 8.97 15.76 -6.72
N GLY A 322 7.82 15.97 -7.36
CA GLY A 322 7.73 16.23 -8.79
C GLY A 322 8.00 15.02 -9.70
N LYS A 323 8.16 13.82 -9.13
CA LYS A 323 8.39 12.56 -9.87
C LYS A 323 7.13 11.69 -9.92
N PRO A 324 7.06 10.70 -10.83
CA PRO A 324 5.95 9.74 -10.88
C PRO A 324 5.65 9.05 -9.54
N THR A 325 6.66 8.84 -8.70
CA THR A 325 6.51 8.22 -7.37
C THR A 325 5.57 8.97 -6.44
N MET A 326 5.35 10.28 -6.65
CA MET A 326 4.32 11.05 -5.93
C MET A 326 2.91 10.58 -6.30
N ILE A 327 2.61 10.47 -7.60
CA ILE A 327 1.32 9.96 -8.08
C ILE A 327 1.14 8.50 -7.68
N ASP A 328 2.20 7.69 -7.67
CA ASP A 328 2.11 6.29 -7.24
C ASP A 328 1.64 6.18 -5.80
N ALA A 329 2.14 7.04 -4.91
CA ALA A 329 1.70 7.07 -3.52
C ALA A 329 0.25 7.55 -3.37
N GLU A 330 -0.18 8.55 -4.13
CA GLU A 330 -1.55 9.04 -4.15
C GLU A 330 -2.53 7.96 -4.66
N ARG A 331 -2.20 7.29 -5.76
CA ARG A 331 -2.98 6.17 -6.30
C ARG A 331 -3.02 4.99 -5.33
N ARG A 332 -1.92 4.73 -4.62
CA ARG A 332 -1.86 3.68 -3.58
C ARG A 332 -2.76 4.01 -2.39
N LEU A 333 -2.76 5.25 -1.93
CA LEU A 333 -3.69 5.73 -0.89
C LEU A 333 -5.14 5.55 -1.35
N LEU A 334 -5.49 6.02 -2.55
CA LEU A 334 -6.81 5.86 -3.13
C LEU A 334 -7.23 4.39 -3.22
N ALA A 335 -6.36 3.53 -3.73
CA ALA A 335 -6.68 2.12 -3.89
C ALA A 335 -6.87 1.39 -2.56
N ASN A 336 -6.05 1.67 -1.54
CA ASN A 336 -6.28 1.14 -0.19
C ASN A 336 -7.62 1.63 0.39
N ALA A 337 -7.94 2.91 0.16
CA ALA A 337 -9.20 3.49 0.62
C ALA A 337 -10.43 2.94 -0.11
N LEU A 338 -10.30 2.59 -1.39
CA LEU A 338 -11.38 2.03 -2.22
C LEU A 338 -11.75 0.59 -1.85
N LEU A 339 -10.85 -0.16 -1.19
CA LEU A 339 -11.14 -1.50 -0.68
C LEU A 339 -12.26 -1.50 0.38
N ASP A 340 -12.43 -0.39 1.10
CA ASP A 340 -13.62 -0.15 1.89
C ASP A 340 -14.69 0.47 0.98
N PHE A 341 -15.74 -0.31 0.72
CA PHE A 341 -16.84 0.11 -0.15
C PHE A 341 -17.75 1.17 0.51
N THR A 342 -17.67 1.34 1.83
CA THR A 342 -18.42 2.38 2.55
C THR A 342 -17.81 3.78 2.34
N ASN A 343 -16.52 3.87 1.99
CA ASN A 343 -15.88 5.13 1.63
C ASN A 343 -16.46 5.70 0.32
N GLN A 344 -17.07 6.89 0.42
CA GLN A 344 -17.67 7.60 -0.72
C GLN A 344 -16.88 8.85 -1.14
N ARG A 345 -16.06 9.39 -0.24
CA ARG A 345 -15.28 10.62 -0.43
C ARG A 345 -13.84 10.40 0.00
N PHE A 346 -12.89 10.93 -0.76
CA PHE A 346 -11.47 10.66 -0.60
C PHE A 346 -10.70 11.98 -0.54
N VAL A 347 -10.17 12.34 0.63
CA VAL A 347 -9.49 13.60 0.87
C VAL A 347 -7.99 13.37 1.00
N LEU A 348 -7.18 14.01 0.15
CA LEU A 348 -5.72 13.97 0.25
C LEU A 348 -5.19 15.11 1.13
N LEU A 349 -4.40 14.77 2.14
CA LEU A 349 -3.83 15.68 3.13
C LEU A 349 -2.33 15.42 3.36
N SER A 350 -1.64 16.38 3.97
CA SER A 350 -0.24 16.23 4.44
C SER A 350 -0.16 16.38 5.95
N GLU A 351 1.03 16.12 6.51
CA GLU A 351 1.36 16.37 7.92
C GLU A 351 1.26 17.85 8.34
N THR A 352 1.08 18.76 7.38
CA THR A 352 1.00 20.22 7.60
C THR A 352 -0.37 20.81 7.29
N CYS A 353 -1.37 19.96 7.05
CA CYS A 353 -2.75 20.38 6.88
C CYS A 353 -3.49 20.44 8.22
N ILE A 354 -4.46 21.36 8.31
CA ILE A 354 -5.41 21.46 9.43
C ILE A 354 -6.85 21.47 8.89
N PRO A 355 -7.83 20.97 9.66
CA PRO A 355 -9.24 21.23 9.40
C PRO A 355 -9.59 22.69 9.78
N LEU A 356 -10.51 23.28 9.02
CA LEU A 356 -11.01 24.64 9.26
C LEU A 356 -12.39 24.65 9.91
N PHE A 357 -13.14 23.55 9.86
CA PHE A 357 -14.47 23.42 10.46
C PHE A 357 -14.54 22.14 11.29
N ASN A 358 -15.58 22.01 12.12
CA ASN A 358 -15.84 20.77 12.85
C ASN A 358 -16.14 19.60 11.88
N PHE A 359 -16.07 18.38 12.41
CA PHE A 359 -16.28 17.16 11.62
C PHE A 359 -17.67 17.13 11.00
N THR A 360 -18.73 17.39 11.77
CA THR A 360 -20.11 17.33 11.27
C THR A 360 -20.34 18.24 10.06
N THR A 361 -19.85 19.49 10.11
CA THR A 361 -19.91 20.43 8.99
C THR A 361 -19.12 19.92 7.79
N THR A 362 -17.90 19.44 8.01
CA THR A 362 -17.02 18.91 6.96
C THR A 362 -17.63 17.66 6.30
N TYR A 363 -18.16 16.75 7.11
CA TYR A 363 -18.80 15.52 6.70
C TYR A 363 -20.03 15.80 5.84
N ASN A 364 -20.95 16.62 6.35
CA ASN A 364 -22.16 16.99 5.63
C ASN A 364 -21.87 17.73 4.33
N TYR A 365 -20.83 18.57 4.29
CA TYR A 365 -20.41 19.24 3.05
C TYR A 365 -19.92 18.26 2.00
N LEU A 366 -19.06 17.30 2.38
CA LEU A 366 -18.47 16.38 1.43
C LEU A 366 -19.44 15.30 0.99
N ILE A 367 -20.14 14.64 1.93
CA ILE A 367 -21.09 13.55 1.60
C ILE A 367 -22.21 14.06 0.69
N ASN A 368 -22.78 15.23 0.98
CA ASN A 368 -23.90 15.78 0.21
C ASN A 368 -23.47 16.54 -1.06
N SER A 369 -22.17 16.62 -1.37
CA SER A 369 -21.71 17.34 -2.57
C SER A 369 -22.17 16.63 -3.86
N ASN A 370 -22.52 17.37 -4.91
CA ASN A 370 -22.76 16.79 -6.24
C ASN A 370 -21.49 16.68 -7.10
N GLN A 371 -20.37 17.23 -6.64
CA GLN A 371 -19.12 17.30 -7.39
C GLN A 371 -17.94 16.81 -6.55
N SER A 372 -16.82 16.61 -7.22
CA SER A 372 -15.49 16.46 -6.61
C SER A 372 -14.73 17.79 -6.63
N TYR A 373 -13.75 17.92 -5.74
CA TYR A 373 -12.98 19.16 -5.57
C TYR A 373 -11.51 18.99 -5.97
N VAL A 374 -11.29 18.88 -7.29
CA VAL A 374 -9.95 18.96 -7.90
C VAL A 374 -9.77 20.32 -8.55
N GLY A 375 -8.73 21.06 -8.15
CA GLY A 375 -8.32 22.27 -8.85
C GLY A 375 -7.94 21.93 -10.29
N SER A 376 -8.65 22.45 -11.29
CA SER A 376 -8.39 22.16 -12.70
C SER A 376 -8.68 23.38 -13.55
N TYR A 377 -7.63 23.97 -14.10
CA TYR A 377 -7.73 25.18 -14.92
C TYR A 377 -6.67 25.18 -16.03
N ASP A 378 -6.97 25.91 -17.10
CA ASP A 378 -6.05 26.14 -18.20
C ASP A 378 -5.21 27.39 -17.92
N ASP A 379 -3.93 27.19 -17.60
CA ASP A 379 -3.01 28.28 -17.27
C ASP A 379 -2.10 28.58 -18.47
N PRO A 380 -2.27 29.70 -19.19
CA PRO A 380 -1.49 30.00 -20.39
C PRO A 380 -0.02 30.32 -20.10
N ARG A 381 0.38 30.48 -18.83
CA ARG A 381 1.73 30.88 -18.44
C ARG A 381 2.73 29.72 -18.54
N LYS A 382 4.01 30.03 -18.37
CA LYS A 382 5.12 29.05 -18.36
C LYS A 382 4.91 27.92 -17.33
N VAL A 383 4.29 28.24 -16.20
CA VAL A 383 4.00 27.29 -15.10
C VAL A 383 2.77 26.41 -15.36
N GLY A 384 2.07 26.60 -16.48
CA GLY A 384 0.89 25.84 -16.90
C GLY A 384 1.14 25.16 -18.26
N ARG A 385 0.61 25.74 -19.34
CA ARG A 385 0.82 25.27 -20.72
C ARG A 385 2.30 25.19 -21.11
N GLY A 386 3.16 26.04 -20.55
CA GLY A 386 4.61 25.96 -20.81
C GLY A 386 5.30 24.69 -20.28
N ARG A 387 4.62 23.87 -19.47
CA ARG A 387 5.10 22.56 -19.01
C ARG A 387 4.60 21.40 -19.87
N TYR A 388 3.70 21.65 -20.82
CA TYR A 388 3.20 20.63 -21.73
C TYR A 388 4.31 20.16 -22.68
N ASN A 389 4.42 18.84 -22.84
CA ASN A 389 5.35 18.24 -23.78
C ASN A 389 4.63 17.88 -25.08
N PRO A 390 5.01 18.43 -26.25
CA PRO A 390 4.36 18.13 -27.52
C PRO A 390 4.33 16.64 -27.90
N LYS A 391 5.23 15.81 -27.33
CA LYS A 391 5.21 14.35 -27.52
C LYS A 391 4.01 13.65 -26.89
N MET A 392 3.24 14.33 -26.05
CA MET A 392 1.98 13.82 -25.51
C MET A 392 0.85 13.84 -26.55
N PHE A 393 0.98 14.63 -27.63
CA PHE A 393 0.06 14.61 -28.76
C PHE A 393 0.29 13.35 -29.63
N PRO A 394 -0.76 12.68 -30.17
CA PRO A 394 -2.17 13.08 -30.16
C PRO A 394 -2.97 12.63 -28.94
N SER A 395 -2.39 11.81 -28.06
CA SER A 395 -3.12 11.18 -26.95
C SER A 395 -3.64 12.19 -25.92
N ILE A 396 -2.89 13.26 -25.66
CA ILE A 396 -3.30 14.41 -24.83
C ILE A 396 -3.00 15.67 -25.63
N SER A 397 -4.04 16.38 -26.06
CA SER A 397 -3.88 17.67 -26.73
C SER A 397 -3.58 18.80 -25.73
N ILE A 398 -2.96 19.89 -26.19
CA ILE A 398 -2.75 21.08 -25.37
C ILE A 398 -4.07 21.69 -24.84
N ALA A 399 -5.17 21.53 -25.58
CA ALA A 399 -6.49 22.02 -25.16
C ALA A 399 -7.05 21.22 -23.97
N GLN A 400 -6.66 19.96 -23.83
CA GLN A 400 -7.02 19.09 -22.71
C GLN A 400 -6.09 19.26 -21.49
N TRP A 401 -4.90 19.83 -21.68
CA TRP A 401 -3.93 20.03 -20.62
C TRP A 401 -4.47 20.95 -19.53
N ARG A 402 -4.38 20.50 -18.27
CA ARG A 402 -4.82 21.28 -17.11
C ARG A 402 -3.73 21.35 -16.06
N LYS A 403 -3.84 22.39 -15.24
CA LYS A 403 -3.06 22.59 -14.03
C LYS A 403 -3.99 22.59 -12.82
N GLY A 404 -3.48 22.09 -11.71
CA GLY A 404 -4.17 22.04 -10.42
C GLY A 404 -3.21 22.12 -9.24
N SER A 405 -3.77 21.95 -8.06
CA SER A 405 -2.99 21.63 -6.86
C SER A 405 -2.93 20.11 -6.70
N GLN A 406 -1.85 19.62 -6.08
CA GLN A 406 -1.77 18.24 -5.59
C GLN A 406 -2.95 17.87 -4.67
N TRP A 407 -3.40 18.80 -3.83
CA TRP A 407 -4.42 18.54 -2.81
C TRP A 407 -5.82 18.50 -3.45
N PHE A 408 -6.49 17.37 -3.31
CA PHE A 408 -7.81 17.13 -3.84
C PHE A 408 -8.75 16.50 -2.81
N GLU A 409 -10.04 16.67 -3.07
CA GLU A 409 -11.05 15.71 -2.66
C GLU A 409 -11.70 15.13 -3.93
N VAL A 410 -11.97 13.82 -3.94
CA VAL A 410 -12.71 13.17 -5.02
C VAL A 410 -13.79 12.23 -4.49
N SER A 411 -14.88 12.14 -5.24
CA SER A 411 -15.91 11.11 -5.08
C SER A 411 -15.37 9.71 -5.43
N ARG A 412 -16.10 8.67 -4.99
CA ARG A 412 -15.78 7.27 -5.31
C ARG A 412 -15.69 6.99 -6.81
N SER A 413 -16.60 7.54 -7.62
CA SER A 413 -16.58 7.35 -9.07
C SER A 413 -15.29 7.89 -9.69
N LEU A 414 -14.89 9.11 -9.33
CA LEU A 414 -13.64 9.70 -9.83
C LEU A 414 -12.39 9.02 -9.27
N ALA A 415 -12.42 8.54 -8.02
CA ALA A 415 -11.34 7.74 -7.46
C ALA A 415 -11.09 6.45 -8.26
N LEU A 416 -12.17 5.77 -8.70
CA LEU A 416 -12.09 4.57 -9.54
C LEU A 416 -11.46 4.86 -10.90
N GLU A 417 -11.81 5.98 -11.54
CA GLU A 417 -11.18 6.41 -12.80
C GLU A 417 -9.66 6.66 -12.62
N ILE A 418 -9.26 7.35 -11.54
CA ILE A 418 -7.85 7.66 -11.26
C ILE A 418 -7.01 6.39 -11.06
N ILE A 419 -7.50 5.42 -10.29
CA ILE A 419 -6.74 4.18 -10.05
C ILE A 419 -6.73 3.24 -11.25
N SER A 420 -7.78 3.29 -12.09
CA SER A 420 -7.93 2.41 -13.25
C SER A 420 -7.21 2.94 -14.49
N ASP A 421 -6.86 4.22 -14.53
CA ASP A 421 -6.15 4.79 -15.67
C ASP A 421 -4.74 4.19 -15.84
N LYS A 422 -4.51 3.63 -17.03
CA LYS A 422 -3.20 3.19 -17.49
C LYS A 422 -2.70 4.08 -18.62
N LYS A 423 -3.60 4.50 -19.50
CA LYS A 423 -3.28 5.21 -20.74
C LYS A 423 -2.64 6.56 -20.47
N TYR A 424 -3.30 7.42 -19.69
CA TYR A 424 -2.80 8.78 -19.49
C TYR A 424 -1.64 8.79 -18.51
N TYR A 425 -1.71 7.97 -17.46
CA TYR A 425 -0.63 7.78 -16.51
C TYR A 425 0.69 7.40 -17.19
N GLU A 426 0.70 6.42 -18.10
CA GLU A 426 1.92 6.01 -18.82
C GLU A 426 2.51 7.17 -19.65
N ILE A 427 1.66 7.95 -20.33
CA ILE A 427 2.07 9.12 -21.11
C ILE A 427 2.69 10.18 -20.19
N PHE A 428 2.05 10.47 -19.05
CA PHE A 428 2.56 11.41 -18.07
C PHE A 428 3.89 10.94 -17.47
N SER A 429 3.98 9.67 -17.06
CA SER A 429 5.20 9.07 -16.51
C SER A 429 6.37 9.18 -17.50
N GLN A 430 6.10 9.02 -18.80
CA GLN A 430 7.13 9.11 -19.83
C GLN A 430 7.53 10.55 -20.18
N TYR A 431 6.57 11.49 -20.26
CA TYR A 431 6.80 12.80 -20.87
C TYR A 431 6.69 14.00 -19.92
N CYS A 432 6.16 13.85 -18.71
CA CYS A 432 6.10 14.89 -17.68
C CYS A 432 7.27 14.73 -16.70
N ASN A 433 8.43 15.23 -17.12
CA ASN A 433 9.62 15.35 -16.26
C ASN A 433 9.92 16.83 -16.00
N PRO A 434 10.67 17.19 -14.94
CA PRO A 434 11.01 18.58 -14.65
C PRO A 434 11.45 19.34 -15.92
N PRO A 435 10.84 20.50 -16.22
CA PRO A 435 10.06 21.36 -15.33
C PRO A 435 8.55 21.03 -15.21
N CYS A 436 8.08 19.89 -15.72
CA CYS A 436 6.72 19.36 -15.51
C CYS A 436 6.65 18.58 -14.19
N TYR A 437 5.51 18.69 -13.49
CA TYR A 437 5.25 18.01 -12.21
C TYR A 437 3.92 17.27 -12.28
N MET A 438 3.95 15.94 -12.18
CA MET A 438 2.77 15.11 -12.40
C MET A 438 1.66 15.37 -11.37
N ASP A 439 2.04 15.61 -10.12
CA ASP A 439 1.13 15.94 -9.00
C ASP A 439 0.33 17.23 -9.22
N GLU A 440 0.77 18.13 -10.09
CA GLU A 440 0.05 19.35 -10.43
C GLU A 440 -0.73 19.26 -11.77
N HIS A 441 -0.56 18.19 -12.55
CA HIS A 441 -1.07 18.15 -13.94
C HIS A 441 -1.80 16.86 -14.31
N TYR A 442 -1.42 15.70 -13.77
CA TYR A 442 -1.98 14.41 -14.15
C TYR A 442 -3.48 14.29 -13.83
N ILE A 443 -3.85 14.32 -12.54
CA ILE A 443 -5.24 14.19 -12.11
C ILE A 443 -6.14 15.32 -12.69
N PRO A 444 -5.73 16.61 -12.66
CA PRO A 444 -6.53 17.68 -13.28
C PRO A 444 -6.80 17.45 -14.78
N THR A 445 -5.80 16.95 -15.52
CA THR A 445 -5.93 16.68 -16.96
C THR A 445 -6.80 15.45 -17.20
N LEU A 446 -6.59 14.37 -16.44
CA LEU A 446 -7.38 13.15 -16.54
C LEU A 446 -8.88 13.44 -16.36
N ILE A 447 -9.23 14.16 -15.29
CA ILE A 447 -10.63 14.48 -14.98
C ILE A 447 -11.25 15.41 -16.04
N ASN A 448 -10.49 16.38 -16.54
CA ASN A 448 -10.96 17.25 -17.63
C ASN A 448 -11.19 16.49 -18.94
N ILE A 449 -10.49 15.38 -19.17
CA ILE A 449 -10.70 14.51 -20.33
C ILE A 449 -11.91 13.61 -20.14
N LEU A 450 -12.05 12.99 -18.96
CA LEU A 450 -13.05 11.94 -18.73
C LEU A 450 -14.41 12.47 -18.26
N LEU A 451 -14.43 13.30 -17.22
CA LEU A 451 -15.64 13.65 -16.48
C LEU A 451 -15.60 15.10 -15.97
N PRO A 452 -15.49 16.11 -16.85
CA PRO A 452 -15.34 17.51 -16.45
C PRO A 452 -16.55 18.03 -15.65
N GLU A 453 -17.75 17.53 -15.92
CA GLU A 453 -18.99 17.96 -15.26
C GLU A 453 -19.09 17.51 -13.79
N GLN A 454 -18.41 16.41 -13.42
CA GLN A 454 -18.36 15.89 -12.05
C GLN A 454 -17.35 16.60 -11.16
N ASN A 455 -16.63 17.62 -11.67
CA ASN A 455 -15.60 18.34 -10.95
C ASN A 455 -15.92 19.83 -10.83
N SER A 456 -15.62 20.41 -9.66
CA SER A 456 -15.87 21.82 -9.38
C SER A 456 -14.75 22.75 -9.87
N ASN A 457 -13.66 22.21 -10.42
CA ASN A 457 -12.46 22.94 -10.85
C ASN A 457 -11.75 23.77 -9.74
N ARG A 458 -12.01 23.43 -8.47
CA ARG A 458 -11.41 24.07 -7.28
C ARG A 458 -11.06 23.01 -6.24
N SER A 459 -10.09 23.32 -5.37
CA SER A 459 -9.75 22.48 -4.22
C SER A 459 -10.49 22.97 -2.96
N VAL A 460 -10.79 22.05 -2.03
CA VAL A 460 -11.27 22.36 -0.67
C VAL A 460 -10.12 22.65 0.31
N THR A 461 -8.87 22.68 -0.15
CA THR A 461 -7.71 23.01 0.67
C THR A 461 -7.22 24.43 0.38
N TRP A 462 -7.34 25.32 1.36
CA TRP A 462 -6.82 26.68 1.29
C TRP A 462 -5.29 26.70 1.35
N VAL A 463 -4.70 27.55 0.53
CA VAL A 463 -3.25 27.74 0.45
C VAL A 463 -2.96 29.23 0.27
N ASP A 464 -2.05 29.76 1.08
CA ASP A 464 -1.60 31.14 0.92
C ASP A 464 -0.53 31.28 -0.17
N TRP A 465 -0.89 31.95 -1.26
CA TRP A 465 0.01 32.32 -2.36
C TRP A 465 0.31 33.82 -2.39
N SER A 466 0.05 34.57 -1.31
CA SER A 466 0.31 36.02 -1.24
C SER A 466 1.79 36.38 -1.45
N LYS A 467 2.71 35.49 -1.04
CA LYS A 467 4.14 35.61 -1.35
C LYS A 467 4.43 34.96 -2.70
N ALA A 468 4.93 35.75 -3.65
CA ALA A 468 5.37 35.24 -4.93
C ALA A 468 6.53 34.24 -4.74
N GLY A 469 6.39 33.04 -5.30
CA GLY A 469 7.42 32.00 -5.20
C GLY A 469 6.93 30.61 -5.62
N PRO A 470 7.83 29.61 -5.64
CA PRO A 470 7.49 28.23 -5.98
C PRO A 470 6.80 27.47 -4.84
N HIS A 471 6.71 28.07 -3.65
CA HIS A 471 6.15 27.44 -2.46
C HIS A 471 5.16 28.36 -1.77
N PRO A 472 4.09 27.80 -1.20
CA PRO A 472 3.09 28.58 -0.49
C PRO A 472 3.62 29.09 0.86
N GLY A 473 2.89 30.06 1.43
CA GLY A 473 3.10 30.59 2.77
C GLY A 473 3.14 29.47 3.83
N LYS A 474 4.02 29.66 4.82
CA LYS A 474 4.17 28.77 5.98
C LYS A 474 3.77 29.52 7.24
N PHE A 475 2.98 28.87 8.08
CA PHE A 475 2.45 29.44 9.32
C PHE A 475 3.08 28.74 10.53
N GLY A 476 3.92 29.45 11.27
CA GLY A 476 4.45 29.00 12.56
C GLY A 476 3.68 29.61 13.73
N ARG A 477 4.14 29.36 14.96
CA ARG A 477 3.51 29.80 16.22
C ARG A 477 2.94 31.23 16.17
N GLY A 478 3.78 32.22 15.84
CA GLY A 478 3.40 33.64 15.88
C GLY A 478 2.47 34.10 14.77
N ALA A 479 2.16 33.25 13.79
CA ALA A 479 1.20 33.58 12.73
C ALA A 479 -0.23 33.11 13.06
N ILE A 480 -0.40 32.24 14.06
CA ILE A 480 -1.71 31.66 14.38
C ILE A 480 -2.55 32.70 15.11
N SER A 481 -3.69 33.04 14.52
CA SER A 481 -4.69 33.95 15.08
C SER A 481 -6.08 33.59 14.54
N GLU A 482 -7.13 34.07 15.21
CA GLU A 482 -8.50 33.94 14.70
C GLU A 482 -8.67 34.60 13.33
N ASP A 483 -8.04 35.77 13.12
CA ASP A 483 -8.07 36.47 11.83
C ASP A 483 -7.47 35.63 10.70
N LEU A 484 -6.35 34.95 10.93
CA LEU A 484 -5.76 34.06 9.93
C LEU A 484 -6.71 32.90 9.59
N LEU A 485 -7.30 32.28 10.62
CA LEU A 485 -8.18 31.12 10.44
C LEU A 485 -9.51 31.52 9.77
N ASN A 486 -10.09 32.66 10.14
CA ASN A 486 -11.28 33.20 9.49
C ASN A 486 -10.99 33.65 8.04
N LYS A 487 -9.81 34.23 7.79
CA LYS A 487 -9.35 34.52 6.44
C LYS A 487 -9.25 33.25 5.59
N ALA A 488 -8.79 32.13 6.16
CA ALA A 488 -8.73 30.85 5.44
C ALA A 488 -10.14 30.25 5.20
N ARG A 489 -11.03 30.29 6.21
CA ARG A 489 -12.41 29.78 6.14
C ARG A 489 -13.24 30.46 5.07
N PHE A 490 -13.17 31.79 5.05
CA PHE A 490 -14.02 32.66 4.23
C PHE A 490 -13.22 33.36 3.14
N ALA A 491 -12.23 32.66 2.57
CA ALA A 491 -11.43 33.15 1.46
C ALA A 491 -12.26 33.20 0.17
N GLY A 492 -13.08 34.23 0.05
CA GLY A 492 -13.94 34.47 -1.10
C GLY A 492 -15.19 33.59 -1.14
N ASN A 493 -15.93 33.68 -2.25
CA ASN A 493 -17.14 32.93 -2.49
C ASN A 493 -16.94 31.92 -3.62
N CYS A 494 -17.68 30.82 -3.58
CA CYS A 494 -17.64 29.77 -4.59
C CYS A 494 -19.01 29.13 -4.77
N SER A 495 -19.11 28.26 -5.77
CA SER A 495 -20.29 27.43 -6.01
C SER A 495 -20.27 26.17 -5.14
N TYR A 496 -21.46 25.78 -4.68
CA TYR A 496 -21.71 24.52 -3.98
C TYR A 496 -23.13 24.04 -4.27
N ASN A 497 -23.30 22.86 -4.85
CA ASN A 497 -24.60 22.26 -5.16
C ASN A 497 -25.59 23.22 -5.86
N GLY A 498 -25.10 23.99 -6.83
CA GLY A 498 -25.90 24.98 -7.57
C GLY A 498 -26.08 26.33 -6.87
N ASN A 499 -25.77 26.46 -5.58
CA ASN A 499 -25.68 27.76 -4.92
C ASN A 499 -24.38 28.46 -5.34
N LEU A 500 -24.48 29.60 -6.01
CA LEU A 500 -23.34 30.32 -6.60
C LEU A 500 -22.55 31.18 -5.61
N ASN A 501 -23.01 31.34 -4.36
CA ASN A 501 -22.46 32.33 -3.44
C ASN A 501 -22.30 31.80 -2.00
N THR A 502 -21.69 30.63 -1.84
CA THR A 502 -21.29 30.15 -0.50
C THR A 502 -19.94 30.72 -0.11
N SER A 503 -19.77 31.08 1.16
CA SER A 503 -18.48 31.50 1.73
C SER A 503 -17.63 30.31 2.21
N MET A 504 -18.20 29.11 2.30
CA MET A 504 -17.50 27.91 2.77
C MET A 504 -16.83 27.18 1.60
N CYS A 505 -15.71 27.75 1.15
CA CYS A 505 -14.94 27.23 0.02
C CYS A 505 -13.82 26.28 0.45
N PHE A 506 -13.31 26.42 1.66
CA PHE A 506 -12.16 25.62 2.09
C PHE A 506 -12.49 24.91 3.39
N LEU A 507 -12.37 23.59 3.40
CA LEU A 507 -12.55 22.75 4.58
C LEU A 507 -11.22 22.51 5.31
N PHE A 508 -10.11 22.66 4.60
CA PHE A 508 -8.77 22.42 5.10
C PHE A 508 -7.85 23.59 4.75
N ALA A 509 -6.74 23.72 5.47
CA ALA A 509 -5.73 24.74 5.19
C ALA A 509 -4.31 24.20 5.33
N ARG A 510 -3.37 24.80 4.59
CA ARG A 510 -1.92 24.53 4.64
C ARG A 510 -1.11 25.81 4.32
N LYS A 511 0.13 25.97 4.77
CA LYS A 511 1.04 24.98 5.38
C LYS A 511 1.42 25.36 6.82
N PHE A 512 0.93 24.60 7.79
CA PHE A 512 1.16 24.83 9.21
C PHE A 512 2.39 24.08 9.71
N LEU A 513 3.29 24.76 10.42
CA LEU A 513 4.52 24.19 10.96
C LEU A 513 4.27 23.48 12.30
N PRO A 514 5.13 22.54 12.74
CA PRO A 514 4.92 21.82 13.99
C PRO A 514 4.73 22.73 15.22
N ASN A 515 5.45 23.85 15.27
CA ASN A 515 5.35 24.82 16.37
C ASN A 515 4.04 25.64 16.36
N SER A 516 3.14 25.43 15.40
CA SER A 516 1.79 26.01 15.39
C SER A 516 0.77 25.21 16.21
N LEU A 517 1.09 23.97 16.61
CA LEU A 517 0.15 23.09 17.31
C LEU A 517 -0.46 23.75 18.54
N GLN A 518 0.37 24.26 19.44
CA GLN A 518 -0.10 24.77 20.73
C GLN A 518 -1.11 25.94 20.57
N PRO A 519 -0.83 27.00 19.79
CA PRO A 519 -1.84 28.02 19.48
C PRO A 519 -3.09 27.48 18.75
N LEU A 520 -2.95 26.46 17.90
CA LEU A 520 -4.10 25.85 17.23
C LEU A 520 -5.00 25.10 18.22
N LEU A 521 -4.42 24.44 19.22
CA LEU A 521 -5.18 23.79 20.29
C LEU A 521 -5.90 24.82 21.18
N GLU A 522 -5.26 25.96 21.46
CA GLU A 522 -5.87 27.08 22.19
C GLU A 522 -7.08 27.66 21.43
N LEU A 523 -7.05 27.66 20.10
CA LEU A 523 -8.16 28.10 19.23
C LEU A 523 -9.08 26.95 18.79
N SER A 524 -8.94 25.75 19.34
CA SER A 524 -9.72 24.58 18.94
C SER A 524 -11.23 24.74 19.17
N THR A 525 -11.63 25.46 20.24
CA THR A 525 -13.04 25.82 20.50
C THR A 525 -13.60 26.67 19.37
N MET A 526 -12.84 27.64 18.85
CA MET A 526 -13.25 28.45 17.70
C MET A 526 -13.30 27.61 16.41
N LEU A 527 -12.41 26.61 16.29
CA LEU A 527 -12.39 25.69 15.16
C LEU A 527 -13.57 24.71 15.15
N PHE A 528 -13.90 24.13 16.31
CA PHE A 528 -14.72 22.93 16.40
C PHE A 528 -16.03 23.07 17.18
N SER A 529 -16.23 24.12 17.97
CA SER A 529 -17.52 24.33 18.63
C SER A 529 -18.61 24.56 17.59
N SER A 530 -19.63 23.70 17.61
CA SER A 530 -20.91 24.00 16.97
C SER A 530 -21.47 25.25 17.62
N ASN A 531 -21.83 26.27 16.82
CA ASN A 531 -22.62 27.40 17.29
C ASN A 531 -23.98 26.90 17.82
N GLN A 532 -24.02 26.41 19.05
CA GLN A 532 -25.17 26.50 19.92
C GLN A 532 -24.87 27.67 20.86
N SER A 533 -25.64 28.75 20.71
CA SER A 533 -25.68 29.94 21.57
C SER A 533 -24.38 30.74 21.73
N MET A 534 -24.10 31.65 20.78
CA MET A 534 -23.68 33.00 21.16
C MET A 534 -24.91 33.90 21.09
N ILE A 535 -25.73 33.83 22.13
CA ILE A 535 -26.65 34.91 22.47
C ILE A 535 -25.74 36.10 22.86
N ARG A 536 -25.88 37.20 22.12
CA ARG A 536 -25.32 38.50 22.52
C ARG A 536 -25.83 38.82 23.93
N VAL A 537 -24.91 39.11 24.85
CA VAL A 537 -25.18 40.03 25.95
C VAL A 537 -24.71 41.39 25.51
#